data_AF-A0A174GRM5-F1
#
_entry.id   AF-A0A174GRM5-F1
#
_cell.length_a   1.000
_cell.length_b   1.000
_cell.length_c   1.000
_cell.angle_alpha   90.00
_cell.angle_beta   90.00
_cell.angle_gamma   90.00
#
_symmetry.space_group_name_H-M   'P 1'
#
loop_
_entity.id
_entity.type
_entity.pdbx_description
1 polymer ?
#
loop_
_entity_poly.entity_id
_entity_poly.type
_entity_poly.pdbx_seq_one_letter_code
_entity_poly.pdbx_strand_id
1 'polypeptide(L)'
;MIHLSKEELTETLFVIASIVGRCENAQTKFREGTSQHTLLKNRIRALYLSKELVETELLRMGEQLSAVRCEEMGKCEETGKYEALDNCEILGESSLMEELKLTVPPIVSIISKCEKAQSKYEKGTAQFRRYEKIIHAMKVSKTLLEDRLETSAVPETSAVPETSAMPETLAERK
;
A
#
# COMPACT_ATOMS: atom_id res chain seq x y z
N MET A 1 5.74 -3.35 -13.10
CA MET A 1 4.89 -4.54 -12.92
C MET A 1 5.53 -5.41 -11.84
N ILE A 2 5.01 -5.34 -10.61
CA ILE A 2 5.55 -6.09 -9.47
C ILE A 2 4.92 -7.48 -9.51
N HIS A 3 5.74 -8.54 -9.54
CA HIS A 3 5.25 -9.90 -9.30
C HIS A 3 5.19 -10.12 -7.79
N LEU A 4 4.01 -9.89 -7.20
CA LEU A 4 3.69 -10.34 -5.84
C LEU A 4 3.04 -11.71 -5.91
N SER A 5 3.39 -12.61 -5.00
CA SER A 5 2.73 -13.90 -4.82
C SER A 5 1.58 -13.82 -3.81
N LYS A 6 0.64 -14.77 -3.86
CA LYS A 6 -0.45 -14.86 -2.87
C LYS A 6 0.10 -15.10 -1.47
N GLU A 7 1.18 -15.88 -1.38
CA GLU A 7 1.89 -16.20 -0.16
C GLU A 7 2.49 -14.93 0.47
N GLU A 8 3.13 -14.07 -0.33
CA GLU A 8 3.67 -12.77 0.13
C GLU A 8 2.58 -11.83 0.65
N LEU A 9 1.45 -11.73 -0.06
CA LEU A 9 0.31 -10.92 0.38
C LEU A 9 -0.29 -11.45 1.68
N THR A 10 -0.44 -12.76 1.82
CA THR A 10 -0.98 -13.40 3.03
C THR A 10 -0.05 -13.20 4.23
N GLU A 11 1.27 -13.42 4.06
CA GLU A 11 2.26 -13.15 5.12
C GLU A 11 2.25 -11.65 5.49
N THR A 12 2.10 -10.76 4.51
CA THR A 12 2.01 -9.32 4.73
C THR A 12 0.82 -8.98 5.63
N LEU A 13 -0.37 -9.55 5.39
CA LEU A 13 -1.55 -9.37 6.25
C LEU A 13 -1.30 -9.80 7.70
N PHE A 14 -0.70 -10.98 7.89
CA PHE A 14 -0.37 -11.48 9.23
C PHE A 14 0.60 -10.55 9.97
N VAL A 15 1.62 -10.06 9.26
CA VAL A 15 2.59 -9.11 9.83
C VAL A 15 1.93 -7.78 10.18
N ILE A 16 1.08 -7.24 9.29
CA ILE A 16 0.32 -6.00 9.54
C ILE A 16 -0.54 -6.15 10.80
N ALA A 17 -1.33 -7.22 10.91
CA ALA A 17 -2.17 -7.47 12.08
C ALA A 17 -1.37 -7.52 13.38
N SER A 18 -0.20 -8.17 13.36
CA SER A 18 0.72 -8.20 14.50
C SER A 18 1.28 -6.82 14.89
N ILE A 19 1.55 -5.95 13.91
CA ILE A 19 2.04 -4.58 14.17
C ILE A 19 0.91 -3.70 14.70
N VAL A 20 -0.28 -3.76 14.09
CA VAL A 20 -1.48 -3.02 14.52
C VAL A 20 -1.76 -3.31 15.99
N GLY A 21 -1.89 -4.58 16.38
CA GLY A 21 -2.15 -4.94 17.77
C GLY A 21 -1.06 -4.44 18.74
N ARG A 22 0.20 -4.38 18.32
CA ARG A 22 1.27 -3.76 19.15
C ARG A 22 1.13 -2.24 19.24
N CYS A 23 0.76 -1.58 18.16
CA CYS A 23 0.58 -0.13 18.13
C CYS A 23 -0.65 0.31 18.93
N GLU A 24 -1.78 -0.39 18.81
CA GLU A 24 -3.00 -0.15 19.60
C GLU A 24 -2.71 -0.31 21.11
N ASN A 25 -2.09 -1.42 21.49
CA ASN A 25 -1.69 -1.67 22.88
C ASN A 25 -0.67 -0.65 23.42
N ALA A 26 0.16 -0.07 22.55
CA ALA A 26 1.07 1.00 22.96
C ALA A 26 0.31 2.33 23.11
N GLN A 27 -0.67 2.60 22.25
CA GLN A 27 -1.41 3.84 22.23
C GLN A 27 -2.21 4.05 23.52
N THR A 28 -2.80 2.99 24.07
CA THR A 28 -3.56 3.04 25.34
C THR A 28 -2.75 3.52 26.54
N LYS A 29 -1.41 3.50 26.44
CA LYS A 29 -0.49 3.96 27.49
C LYS A 29 -0.22 5.46 27.46
N PHE A 30 -0.65 6.16 26.41
CA PHE A 30 -0.45 7.59 26.23
C PHE A 30 -1.76 8.35 26.33
N ARG A 31 -1.74 9.52 26.97
CA ARG A 31 -2.90 10.41 27.03
C ARG A 31 -3.21 10.96 25.64
N GLU A 32 -4.49 11.13 25.34
CA GLU A 32 -4.93 11.83 24.13
C GLU A 32 -4.35 13.24 24.06
N GLY A 33 -4.11 13.72 22.84
CA GLY A 33 -3.45 15.02 22.60
C GLY A 33 -1.92 15.00 22.73
N THR A 34 -1.30 13.92 23.21
CA THR A 34 0.18 13.81 23.23
C THR A 34 0.74 13.47 21.84
N SER A 35 1.97 13.91 21.57
CA SER A 35 2.66 13.60 20.31
C SER A 35 2.80 12.09 20.06
N GLN A 36 3.00 11.29 21.11
CA GLN A 36 3.12 9.84 21.05
C GLN A 36 1.77 9.18 20.70
N HIS A 37 0.68 9.65 21.32
CA HIS A 37 -0.66 9.20 21.00
C HIS A 37 -1.02 9.49 19.53
N THR A 38 -0.79 10.72 19.07
CA THR A 38 -1.04 11.11 17.67
C THR A 38 -0.16 10.34 16.68
N LEU A 39 1.11 10.12 17.01
CA LEU A 39 2.01 9.32 16.15
C LEU A 39 1.51 7.87 16.02
N LEU A 40 1.07 7.25 17.11
CA LEU A 40 0.54 5.89 17.09
C LEU A 40 -0.79 5.84 16.34
N LYS A 41 -1.67 6.84 16.52
CA LYS A 41 -2.91 7.00 15.74
C LYS A 41 -2.64 7.02 14.24
N ASN A 42 -1.67 7.81 13.79
CA ASN A 42 -1.35 7.92 12.36
C ASN A 42 -0.76 6.63 11.81
N ARG A 43 0.05 5.90 12.60
CA ARG A 43 0.59 4.60 12.21
C ARG A 43 -0.48 3.53 12.12
N ILE A 44 -1.38 3.48 13.08
CA ILE A 44 -2.49 2.52 13.08
C ILE A 44 -3.36 2.73 11.85
N ARG A 45 -3.76 3.99 11.57
CA ARG A 45 -4.51 4.33 10.35
C ARG A 45 -3.78 3.88 9.07
N ALA A 46 -2.50 4.19 8.96
CA ALA A 46 -1.69 3.81 7.80
C ALA A 46 -1.59 2.28 7.61
N LEU A 47 -1.48 1.53 8.70
CA LEU A 47 -1.44 0.07 8.68
C LEU A 47 -2.78 -0.55 8.28
N TYR A 48 -3.90 0.02 8.71
CA TYR A 48 -5.23 -0.41 8.29
C TYR A 48 -5.46 -0.15 6.80
N LEU A 49 -5.13 1.04 6.29
CA LEU A 49 -5.26 1.30 4.86
C LEU A 49 -4.34 0.38 4.03
N SER A 50 -3.14 0.10 4.52
CA SER A 50 -2.24 -0.88 3.92
C SER A 50 -2.83 -2.30 3.92
N LYS A 51 -3.56 -2.67 4.99
CA LYS A 51 -4.25 -3.97 5.08
C LYS A 51 -5.32 -4.10 4.00
N GLU A 52 -6.18 -3.09 3.86
CA GLU A 52 -7.26 -3.07 2.87
C GLU A 52 -6.74 -3.20 1.43
N LEU A 53 -5.63 -2.51 1.10
CA LEU A 53 -5.00 -2.62 -0.21
C LEU A 53 -4.42 -4.00 -0.48
N VAL A 54 -3.79 -4.62 0.52
CA VAL A 54 -3.24 -5.98 0.41
C VAL A 54 -4.38 -7.01 0.27
N GLU A 55 -5.48 -6.85 1.02
CA GLU A 55 -6.68 -7.69 0.89
C GLU A 55 -7.31 -7.55 -0.50
N THR A 56 -7.39 -6.33 -1.02
CA THR A 56 -7.91 -6.06 -2.37
C THR A 56 -7.04 -6.72 -3.46
N GLU A 57 -5.72 -6.61 -3.37
CA GLU A 57 -4.83 -7.25 -4.35
C GLU A 57 -4.87 -8.79 -4.24
N LEU A 58 -4.98 -9.33 -3.03
CA LEU A 58 -5.13 -10.76 -2.80
C LEU A 58 -6.43 -11.30 -3.41
N LEU A 59 -7.53 -10.56 -3.27
CA LEU A 59 -8.81 -10.86 -3.92
C LEU A 59 -8.67 -10.80 -5.44
N ARG A 60 -8.01 -9.79 -5.99
CA ARG A 60 -7.78 -9.65 -7.45
C ARG A 60 -7.00 -10.82 -8.04
N MET A 61 -5.97 -11.31 -7.32
CA MET A 61 -5.23 -12.52 -7.68
C MET A 61 -6.04 -13.81 -7.47
N GLY A 62 -7.03 -13.78 -6.59
CA GLY A 62 -8.05 -14.83 -6.41
C GLY A 62 -9.03 -14.87 -7.58
N GLU A 63 -9.52 -13.71 -8.01
CA GLU A 63 -10.52 -13.51 -9.07
C GLU A 63 -10.00 -13.84 -10.47
N GLN A 64 -8.69 -13.69 -10.72
CA GLN A 64 -8.07 -14.18 -11.97
C GLN A 64 -8.16 -15.71 -12.14
N LEU A 65 -8.54 -16.48 -11.10
CA LEU A 65 -8.90 -17.90 -11.18
C LEU A 65 -10.41 -18.15 -11.28
N SER A 66 -11.25 -17.14 -11.09
CA SER A 66 -12.71 -17.26 -10.99
C SER A 66 -13.48 -16.30 -11.92
N ALA A 67 -13.13 -16.28 -13.22
CA ALA A 67 -14.11 -16.01 -14.28
C ALA A 67 -15.28 -17.04 -14.29
N VAL A 68 -15.35 -17.92 -13.29
CA VAL A 68 -16.56 -18.53 -12.75
C VAL A 68 -17.01 -17.74 -11.53
N ARG A 69 -17.90 -16.77 -11.79
CA ARG A 69 -19.01 -16.26 -10.96
C ARG A 69 -19.00 -16.67 -9.47
N CYS A 70 -19.06 -15.68 -8.57
CA CYS A 70 -20.28 -15.35 -7.82
C CYS A 70 -20.02 -14.23 -6.81
N GLU A 71 -21.04 -13.40 -6.69
CA GLU A 71 -21.15 -12.26 -5.80
C GLU A 71 -21.26 -12.71 -4.34
N GLU A 72 -20.99 -11.74 -3.47
CA GLU A 72 -21.19 -11.74 -2.01
C GLU A 72 -20.09 -12.37 -1.15
N MET A 73 -19.44 -11.51 -0.35
CA MET A 73 -19.09 -11.90 1.01
C MET A 73 -19.34 -10.74 1.96
N GLY A 74 -20.52 -10.78 2.58
CA GLY A 74 -20.85 -9.99 3.76
C GLY A 74 -20.06 -10.45 4.98
N LYS A 75 -19.78 -9.47 5.85
CA LYS A 75 -19.32 -9.55 7.25
C LYS A 75 -18.15 -10.49 7.57
N CYS A 76 -17.00 -9.88 7.83
CA CYS A 76 -16.14 -10.30 8.94
C CYS A 76 -16.15 -9.18 9.99
N GLU A 77 -16.88 -9.40 11.07
CA GLU A 77 -16.88 -8.53 12.24
C GLU A 77 -15.65 -8.78 13.11
N GLU A 78 -15.28 -7.70 13.82
CA GLU A 78 -14.40 -7.63 14.99
C GLU A 78 -12.89 -7.53 14.74
N THR A 79 -12.39 -6.30 14.52
CA THR A 79 -11.03 -5.91 14.94
C THR A 79 -10.88 -4.39 15.13
N GLY A 80 -10.67 -3.98 16.38
CA GLY A 80 -9.91 -2.77 16.70
C GLY A 80 -10.71 -1.47 16.78
N LYS A 81 -10.35 -0.65 17.76
CA LYS A 81 -11.02 0.58 18.21
C LYS A 81 -10.88 1.76 17.22
N TYR A 82 -10.47 1.48 16.00
CA TYR A 82 -10.42 2.41 14.88
C TYR A 82 -11.57 2.07 13.95
N GLU A 83 -12.75 2.58 14.30
CA GLU A 83 -13.90 2.66 13.39
C GLU A 83 -13.38 3.16 12.03
N ALA A 84 -13.57 2.33 11.01
CA ALA A 84 -13.25 2.69 9.65
C ALA A 84 -13.94 4.03 9.32
N LEU A 85 -13.14 5.02 8.92
CA LEU A 85 -13.58 6.21 8.19
C LEU A 85 -14.72 7.04 8.83
N ASP A 86 -14.58 7.51 10.08
CA ASP A 86 -15.44 8.62 10.51
C ASP A 86 -14.89 9.97 9.98
N ASN A 87 -15.75 10.63 9.19
CA ASN A 87 -15.60 11.85 8.39
C ASN A 87 -15.06 11.69 6.96
N CYS A 88 -15.86 11.08 6.08
CA CYS A 88 -16.18 11.71 4.79
C CYS A 88 -17.43 11.07 4.16
N GLU A 89 -18.61 11.39 4.68
CA GLU A 89 -19.81 11.30 3.86
C GLU A 89 -19.77 12.50 2.89
N ILE A 90 -19.75 12.18 1.59
CA ILE A 90 -19.56 13.07 0.43
C ILE A 90 -18.11 13.58 0.26
N LEU A 91 -17.36 13.09 -0.73
CA LEU A 91 -16.40 13.82 -1.59
C LEU A 91 -15.59 12.81 -2.44
N GLY A 92 -15.59 13.02 -3.76
CA GLY A 92 -15.12 12.08 -4.78
C GLY A 92 -13.63 11.69 -4.75
N GLU A 93 -13.20 11.01 -5.81
CA GLU A 93 -11.89 10.36 -6.02
C GLU A 93 -10.64 11.17 -5.57
N SER A 94 -10.74 12.51 -5.50
CA SER A 94 -9.72 13.39 -4.92
C SER A 94 -9.40 13.13 -3.43
N SER A 95 -10.36 12.63 -2.63
CA SER A 95 -10.19 12.39 -1.19
C SER A 95 -9.34 11.15 -0.90
N LEU A 96 -9.55 10.07 -1.67
CA LEU A 96 -8.79 8.82 -1.54
C LEU A 96 -7.31 9.01 -1.85
N MET A 97 -7.01 9.78 -2.91
CA MET A 97 -5.63 10.11 -3.30
C MET A 97 -4.87 10.80 -2.16
N GLU A 98 -5.50 11.75 -1.48
CA GLU A 98 -4.87 12.47 -0.37
C GLU A 98 -4.62 11.55 0.83
N GLU A 99 -5.56 10.66 1.13
CA GLU A 99 -5.41 9.68 2.21
C GLU A 99 -4.27 8.67 1.94
N LEU A 100 -4.11 8.23 0.69
CA LEU A 100 -3.01 7.38 0.27
C LEU A 100 -1.66 8.10 0.43
N LYS A 101 -1.56 9.38 0.04
CA LYS A 101 -0.35 10.19 0.24
C LYS A 101 0.02 10.34 1.71
N LEU A 102 -0.95 10.55 2.59
CA LEU A 102 -0.73 10.66 4.03
C LEU A 102 -0.30 9.33 4.68
N THR A 103 -0.59 8.21 4.03
CA THR A 103 -0.27 6.86 4.50
C THR A 103 1.17 6.43 4.21
N VAL A 104 1.76 6.89 3.11
CA VAL A 104 3.13 6.52 2.73
C VAL A 104 4.19 6.92 3.79
N PRO A 105 4.20 8.14 4.36
CA PRO A 105 5.23 8.55 5.32
C PRO A 105 5.29 7.69 6.60
N PRO A 106 4.17 7.33 7.26
CA PRO A 106 4.17 6.38 8.36
C PRO A 106 4.77 5.01 8.01
N ILE A 107 4.44 4.45 6.84
CA ILE A 107 4.97 3.15 6.40
C ILE A 107 6.48 3.22 6.16
N VAL A 108 6.96 4.25 5.47
CA VAL A 108 8.40 4.51 5.27
C VAL A 108 9.13 4.67 6.60
N SER A 109 8.51 5.36 7.57
CA SER A 109 9.09 5.51 8.92
C SER A 109 9.22 4.17 9.65
N ILE A 110 8.25 3.27 9.50
CA ILE A 110 8.31 1.92 10.08
C ILE A 110 9.47 1.14 9.44
N ILE A 111 9.58 1.15 8.10
CA ILE A 111 10.68 0.50 7.36
C ILE A 111 12.03 0.96 7.90
N SER A 112 12.28 2.27 7.90
CA SER A 112 13.57 2.84 8.32
C SER A 112 13.92 2.49 9.77
N LYS A 113 12.95 2.54 10.69
CA LYS A 113 13.16 2.17 12.09
C LYS A 113 13.43 0.68 12.25
N CYS A 114 12.76 -0.17 11.48
CA CYS A 114 12.98 -1.60 11.49
C CYS A 114 14.34 -1.97 10.87
N GLU A 115 14.77 -1.32 9.78
CA GLU A 115 16.10 -1.51 9.19
C GLU A 115 17.21 -1.13 10.17
N LYS A 116 17.08 0.02 10.84
CA LYS A 116 18.02 0.46 11.88
C LYS A 116 18.03 -0.45 13.12
N ALA A 117 16.91 -1.10 13.43
CA ALA A 117 16.86 -2.09 14.50
C ALA A 117 17.49 -3.42 14.05
N GLN A 118 17.19 -3.86 12.83
CA GLN A 118 17.73 -5.08 12.22
C GLN A 118 19.26 -5.05 12.15
N SER A 119 19.85 -3.91 11.81
CA SER A 119 21.31 -3.74 11.67
C SER A 119 22.09 -3.96 12.97
N LYS A 120 21.40 -4.07 14.12
CA LYS A 120 22.01 -4.39 15.42
C LYS A 120 22.17 -5.89 15.66
N TYR A 121 21.60 -6.73 14.80
CA TYR A 121 21.59 -8.18 14.94
C TYR A 121 22.38 -8.83 13.81
N GLU A 122 23.07 -9.91 14.12
CA GLU A 122 23.78 -10.72 13.13
C GLU A 122 22.78 -11.38 12.16
N LYS A 123 23.18 -11.46 10.88
CA LYS A 123 22.36 -12.07 9.83
C LYS A 123 22.08 -13.54 10.16
N GLY A 124 20.82 -13.94 10.02
CA GLY A 124 20.38 -15.31 10.29
C GLY A 124 19.84 -15.56 11.71
N THR A 125 20.07 -14.63 12.66
CA THR A 125 19.45 -14.68 14.00
C THR A 125 17.93 -14.56 13.93
N ALA A 126 17.24 -15.06 14.96
CA ALA A 126 15.79 -14.97 15.05
C ALA A 126 15.28 -13.52 15.02
N GLN A 127 16.01 -12.60 15.67
CA GLN A 127 15.68 -11.17 15.69
C GLN A 127 15.87 -10.54 14.31
N PHE A 128 16.98 -10.86 13.63
CA PHE A 128 17.22 -10.38 12.26
C PHE A 128 16.10 -10.82 11.31
N ARG A 129 15.75 -12.11 11.33
CA ARG A 129 14.67 -12.69 10.49
C ARG A 129 13.30 -12.10 10.82
N ARG A 130 13.03 -11.81 12.10
CA ARG A 130 11.79 -11.14 12.51
C ARG A 130 11.68 -9.74 11.91
N TYR A 131 12.75 -8.95 11.98
CA TYR A 131 12.75 -7.64 11.33
C TYR A 131 12.71 -7.74 9.82
N GLU A 132 13.35 -8.75 9.23
CA GLU A 132 13.30 -9.01 7.78
C GLU A 132 11.85 -9.20 7.29
N LYS A 133 11.06 -10.02 7.98
CA LYS A 133 9.63 -10.20 7.71
C LYS A 133 8.85 -8.89 7.81
N ILE A 134 9.10 -8.10 8.85
CA ILE A 134 8.44 -6.80 9.04
C ILE A 134 8.79 -5.83 7.92
N ILE A 135 10.08 -5.72 7.58
CA ILE A 135 10.57 -4.82 6.53
C ILE A 135 9.99 -5.23 5.18
N HIS A 136 9.97 -6.52 4.88
CA HIS A 136 9.41 -7.05 3.64
C HIS A 136 7.92 -6.73 3.52
N ALA A 137 7.11 -7.04 4.53
CA ALA A 137 5.68 -6.73 4.54
C ALA A 137 5.40 -5.23 4.33
N MET A 138 6.14 -4.35 5.02
CA MET A 138 5.98 -2.91 4.85
C MET A 138 6.44 -2.42 3.47
N LYS A 139 7.44 -3.05 2.85
CA LYS A 139 7.84 -2.77 1.47
C LYS A 139 6.75 -3.18 0.48
N VAL A 140 6.12 -4.34 0.67
CA VAL A 140 4.95 -4.77 -0.12
C VAL A 140 3.83 -3.73 0.00
N SER A 141 3.46 -3.33 1.23
CA SER A 141 2.44 -2.30 1.45
C SER A 141 2.78 -0.97 0.78
N LYS A 142 4.04 -0.51 0.91
CA LYS A 142 4.52 0.72 0.27
C LYS A 142 4.38 0.65 -1.25
N THR A 143 4.80 -0.45 -1.85
CA THR A 143 4.72 -0.67 -3.28
C THR A 143 3.27 -0.61 -3.78
N LEU A 144 2.33 -1.25 -3.08
CA LEU A 144 0.90 -1.20 -3.44
C LEU A 144 0.30 0.21 -3.30
N LEU A 145 0.71 0.95 -2.26
CA LEU A 145 0.32 2.35 -2.08
C LEU A 145 0.82 3.21 -3.25
N GLU A 146 2.09 3.07 -3.62
CA GLU A 146 2.70 3.82 -4.73
C GLU A 146 2.07 3.45 -6.08
N ASP A 147 1.84 2.17 -6.36
CA ASP A 147 1.18 1.70 -7.58
C ASP A 147 -0.25 2.28 -7.73
N ARG A 148 -0.99 2.38 -6.62
CA ARG A 148 -2.32 3.01 -6.61
C ARG A 148 -2.27 4.52 -6.86
N LEU A 149 -1.23 5.19 -6.36
CA LEU A 149 -0.98 6.62 -6.62
C LEU A 149 -0.55 6.86 -8.08
N GLU A 150 0.21 5.95 -8.69
CA GLU A 150 0.63 6.03 -10.09
C GLU A 150 -0.52 5.71 -11.06
N THR A 151 -1.35 4.71 -10.75
CA THR A 151 -2.50 4.29 -11.58
C THR A 151 -3.53 5.41 -11.79
N SER A 152 -3.67 6.32 -10.82
CA SER A 152 -4.59 7.47 -10.91
C SER A 152 -3.97 8.71 -11.56
N ALA A 153 -2.66 8.70 -11.86
CA ALA A 153 -1.93 9.79 -12.48
C ALA A 153 -1.82 9.66 -14.01
N VAL A 154 -2.57 8.77 -14.65
CA VAL A 154 -2.62 8.66 -16.12
C VAL A 154 -3.74 9.55 -16.67
N PRO A 155 -3.46 10.76 -17.18
CA PRO A 155 -4.31 11.36 -18.19
C PRO A 155 -4.07 10.61 -19.51
N GLU A 156 -5.15 10.22 -20.19
CA GLU A 156 -5.10 9.85 -21.60
C GLU A 156 -4.43 10.96 -22.43
N THR A 157 -3.13 10.88 -22.65
CA THR A 157 -2.42 11.64 -23.69
C THR A 157 -1.22 10.83 -24.18
N SER A 158 -1.47 9.63 -24.73
CA SER A 158 -0.55 9.13 -25.75
C SER A 158 -0.97 9.73 -27.09
N ALA A 159 -0.46 10.94 -27.33
CA ALA A 159 -0.32 11.48 -28.66
C ALA A 159 0.52 10.48 -29.47
N VAL A 160 -0.05 9.95 -30.54
CA VAL A 160 0.72 9.43 -31.66
C VAL A 160 1.06 10.61 -32.58
N PRO A 161 2.35 10.87 -32.86
CA PRO A 161 2.71 11.45 -34.13
C PRO A 161 3.67 10.48 -34.81
N GLU A 162 3.12 9.52 -35.55
CA GLU A 162 3.93 8.74 -36.48
C GLU A 162 3.38 8.86 -37.90
N THR A 163 4.04 9.78 -38.61
CA THR A 163 4.60 9.59 -39.95
C THR A 163 3.67 9.04 -41.03
N SER A 164 3.09 9.94 -41.84
CA SER A 164 2.81 9.62 -43.24
C SER A 164 3.94 10.17 -44.11
N ALA A 165 4.68 9.22 -44.69
CA ALA A 165 5.60 9.45 -45.79
C ALA A 165 4.83 9.82 -47.06
N MET A 166 5.38 10.73 -47.87
CA MET A 166 5.24 10.73 -49.33
C MET A 166 6.56 11.22 -49.97
N PRO A 167 7.15 10.46 -50.91
CA PRO A 167 8.31 10.87 -51.71
C PRO A 167 7.88 11.52 -53.04
N GLU A 168 8.88 11.83 -53.88
CA GLU A 168 8.79 12.32 -55.28
C GLU A 168 8.82 13.86 -55.45
N THR A 169 9.48 14.49 -56.43
CA THR A 169 10.37 14.10 -57.54
C THR A 169 11.05 15.37 -58.09
N LEU A 170 12.31 15.24 -58.56
CA LEU A 170 12.83 15.69 -59.87
C LEU A 170 12.69 17.17 -60.32
N ALA A 171 13.82 17.86 -60.52
CA ALA A 171 14.15 18.78 -61.64
C ALA A 171 15.50 19.48 -61.35
N GLU A 172 16.62 19.06 -61.95
CA GLU A 172 17.19 19.55 -63.22
C GLU A 172 17.64 21.02 -63.29
N ARG A 173 18.94 21.19 -63.61
CA ARG A 173 19.61 22.27 -64.37
C ARG A 173 19.55 23.68 -63.74
N LYS A 174 20.64 24.45 -63.65
CA LYS A 174 21.72 24.71 -64.61
C LYS A 174 22.83 25.50 -63.90
#